data_AF-A0A8X6I103-F1
#
_entry.id   AF-A0A8X6I103-F1
#
_cell.length_a   1.000
_cell.length_b   1.000
_cell.length_c   1.000
_cell.angle_alpha   90.00
_cell.angle_beta   90.00
_cell.angle_gamma   90.00
#
_symmetry.space_group_name_H-M   'P 1'
#
loop_
_entity.id
_entity.type
_entity.pdbx_description
1 polymer ?
#
loop_
_entity_poly.entity_id
_entity_poly.type
_entity_poly.pdbx_seq_one_letter_code
_entity_poly.pdbx_strand_id
1 'polypeptide(L)'
;MEAIDKVKAKRKVVRSASTMFVNKVKSFLENFDSQNETNQEHLFEYLLNLDSKQIELQTLNKEVEDLLSDEELFKAEIEGSLEYEENINEVKYKIFLKVK
;
A
#
# COMPACT_ATOMS: atom_id res chain seq x y z
N MET A 1 -4.35 -7.63 -12.28
CA MET A 1 -3.43 -8.63 -11.68
C MET A 1 -1.96 -8.18 -11.67
N GLU A 2 -1.44 -7.56 -12.76
CA GLU A 2 -0.03 -7.16 -12.89
C GLU A 2 0.47 -6.10 -11.86
N ALA A 3 -0.41 -5.23 -11.36
CA ALA A 3 -0.06 -4.17 -10.41
C ALA A 3 0.28 -4.71 -9.00
N ILE A 4 -0.51 -5.66 -8.49
CA ILE A 4 -0.29 -6.29 -7.17
C ILE A 4 1.05 -7.05 -7.14
N ASP A 5 1.40 -7.74 -8.23
CA ASP A 5 2.65 -8.49 -8.29
C ASP A 5 3.88 -7.56 -8.30
N LYS A 6 3.78 -6.39 -8.95
CA LYS A 6 4.81 -5.34 -8.89
C LYS A 6 4.98 -4.79 -7.47
N VAL A 7 3.88 -4.54 -6.75
CA VAL A 7 3.92 -4.05 -5.36
C VAL A 7 4.50 -5.13 -4.42
N LYS A 8 4.11 -6.39 -4.57
CA LYS A 8 4.68 -7.52 -3.80
C LYS A 8 6.18 -7.68 -4.04
N ALA A 9 6.65 -7.54 -5.28
CA ALA A 9 8.06 -7.59 -5.62
C ALA A 9 8.86 -6.46 -4.94
N LYS A 10 8.37 -5.21 -5.02
CA LYS A 10 8.97 -4.06 -4.33
C LYS A 10 9.03 -4.28 -2.81
N ARG A 11 7.92 -4.73 -2.20
CA ARG A 11 7.83 -5.04 -0.77
C ARG A 11 8.87 -6.09 -0.34
N LYS A 12 9.10 -7.12 -1.15
CA LYS A 12 10.13 -8.15 -0.89
C LYS A 12 11.54 -7.57 -0.89
N VAL A 13 11.85 -6.67 -1.82
CA VAL A 13 13.16 -5.99 -1.89
C VAL A 13 13.37 -5.09 -0.68
N VAL A 14 12.40 -4.22 -0.36
CA VAL A 14 12.46 -3.32 0.80
C VAL A 14 12.61 -4.12 2.09
N ARG A 15 11.82 -5.19 2.28
CA ARG A 15 11.93 -6.06 3.46
C ARG A 15 13.34 -6.64 3.61
N SER A 16 13.94 -7.12 2.51
CA SER A 16 15.27 -7.73 2.55
C SER A 16 16.34 -6.70 2.92
N ALA A 17 16.27 -5.49 2.35
CA ALA A 17 17.16 -4.39 2.67
C ALA A 17 17.00 -3.93 4.14
N SER A 18 15.76 -3.84 4.64
CA SER A 18 15.47 -3.51 6.03
C SER A 18 15.99 -4.58 6.99
N THR A 19 15.85 -5.87 6.67
CA THR A 19 16.41 -6.97 7.49
C THR A 19 17.94 -6.88 7.56
N MET A 20 18.63 -6.64 6.45
CA MET A 20 20.09 -6.46 6.46
C MET A 20 20.51 -5.26 7.32
N PHE A 21 19.78 -4.15 7.21
CA PHE A 21 20.06 -2.95 7.99
C PHE A 21 19.83 -3.17 9.49
N VAL A 22 18.73 -3.81 9.88
CA VAL A 22 18.45 -4.18 11.27
C VAL A 22 19.57 -5.06 11.83
N ASN A 23 20.06 -6.04 11.08
CA ASN A 23 21.15 -6.90 11.54
C ASN A 23 22.47 -6.14 11.69
N LYS A 24 22.75 -5.17 10.82
CA LYS A 24 23.89 -4.27 10.95
C LYS A 24 23.79 -3.42 12.22
N VAL A 25 22.61 -2.85 12.50
CA VAL A 25 22.37 -2.07 13.73
C VAL A 25 22.54 -2.95 14.97
N LYS A 26 22.00 -4.17 14.98
CA LYS A 26 22.19 -5.12 16.09
C LYS A 26 23.67 -5.42 16.36
N SER A 27 24.44 -5.69 15.32
CA SER A 27 25.89 -5.97 15.42
C SER A 27 26.68 -4.75 15.93
N PHE A 28 26.25 -3.55 15.56
CA PHE A 28 26.82 -2.30 16.07
C PHE A 28 26.52 -2.10 17.56
N LEU A 29 25.28 -2.37 17.98
CA LEU A 29 24.86 -2.29 19.39
C LEU A 29 25.60 -3.29 20.28
N GLU A 30 25.90 -4.49 19.78
CA GLU A 30 26.68 -5.50 20.52
C GLU A 30 28.11 -5.02 20.85
N ASN A 31 28.66 -4.07 20.10
CA ASN A 31 30.00 -3.53 20.28
C ASN A 31 29.98 -2.03 20.63
N PHE A 32 28.84 -1.52 21.09
CA PHE A 32 28.63 -0.09 21.31
C PHE A 32 29.37 0.40 22.56
N ASP A 33 30.28 1.36 22.36
CA ASP A 33 30.91 2.14 23.42
C ASP A 33 30.20 3.50 23.55
N SER A 34 29.56 3.74 24.69
CA SER A 34 28.77 4.94 24.97
C SER A 34 29.60 6.19 25.23
N GLN A 35 30.91 6.04 25.50
CA GLN A 35 31.84 7.14 25.72
C GLN A 35 32.40 7.71 24.41
N ASN A 36 32.07 7.08 23.28
CA ASN A 36 32.51 7.50 21.95
C ASN A 36 31.41 8.35 21.28
N GLU A 37 31.63 9.66 21.12
CA GLU A 37 30.69 10.59 20.51
C GLU A 37 30.31 10.20 19.07
N THR A 38 31.24 9.66 18.28
CA THR A 38 30.94 9.15 16.94
C THR A 38 29.93 8.01 16.99
N ASN A 39 29.99 7.14 17.99
CA ASN A 39 29.00 6.07 18.13
C ASN A 39 27.58 6.62 18.43
N GLN A 40 27.47 7.76 19.11
CA GLN A 40 26.18 8.39 19.41
C GLN A 40 25.55 9.04 18.17
N GLU A 41 26.35 9.69 17.32
CA GLU A 41 25.88 10.25 16.05
C GLU A 41 25.36 9.16 15.10
N HIS A 42 26.10 8.05 15.00
CA HIS A 42 25.68 6.88 14.21
C HIS A 42 24.36 6.26 14.72
N LEU A 43 24.10 6.29 16.03
CA LEU A 43 22.85 5.83 16.63
C LEU A 43 21.64 6.64 16.16
N PHE A 44 21.79 7.97 16.10
CA PHE A 44 20.74 8.87 15.64
C PHE A 44 20.43 8.67 14.15
N GLU A 45 21.47 8.52 13.33
CA GLU A 45 21.30 8.16 11.91
C GLU A 45 20.63 6.80 11.72
N TYR A 46 20.99 5.80 12.54
CA TYR A 46 20.34 4.50 12.49
C TYR A 46 18.86 4.58 12.86
N LEU A 47 18.49 5.38 13.86
CA LEU A 47 17.10 5.60 14.26
C LEU A 47 16.28 6.22 13.11
N LEU A 48 16.77 7.32 12.53
CA LEU A 48 16.09 7.99 11.40
C LEU A 48 15.89 7.06 10.20
N ASN A 49 16.89 6.23 9.90
CA ASN A 49 16.82 5.27 8.80
C ASN A 49 15.85 4.10 9.10
N LEU A 50 15.74 3.67 10.36
CA LEU A 50 14.76 2.65 10.76
C LEU A 50 13.33 3.19 10.66
N ASP A 51 13.10 4.42 11.13
CA ASP A 51 11.79 5.08 11.03
C ASP A 51 11.36 5.26 9.57
N SER A 52 12.26 5.73 8.72
CA SER A 52 12.01 5.87 7.28
C SER A 52 11.62 4.53 6.63
N LYS A 53 12.35 3.45 6.94
CA LYS A 53 12.05 2.09 6.45
C LYS A 53 10.74 1.54 6.98
N GLN A 54 10.37 1.87 8.21
CA GLN A 54 9.09 1.48 8.79
C GLN A 54 7.93 2.17 8.08
N ILE A 55 8.04 3.48 7.83
CA ILE A 55 7.04 4.25 7.08
C ILE A 55 6.87 3.68 5.66
N GLU A 56 7.97 3.41 4.95
CA GLU A 56 7.95 2.82 3.61
C GLU A 56 7.22 1.46 3.59
N LEU A 57 7.48 0.60 4.58
CA LEU A 57 6.80 -0.68 4.72
C LEU A 57 5.30 -0.52 5.04
N GLN A 58 4.93 0.45 5.87
CA GLN A 58 3.53 0.76 6.18
C GLN A 58 2.77 1.25 4.95
N THR A 59 3.35 2.15 4.16
CA THR A 59 2.78 2.63 2.90
C THR A 59 2.56 1.48 1.91
N LEU A 60 3.57 0.62 1.71
CA LEU A 60 3.45 -0.53 0.81
C LEU A 60 2.43 -1.57 1.29
N ASN A 61 2.25 -1.72 2.60
CA ASN A 61 1.19 -2.59 3.14
C ASN A 61 -0.19 -2.02 2.82
N LYS A 62 -0.39 -0.72 3.01
CA LYS A 62 -1.65 -0.04 2.70
C LYS A 62 -1.97 -0.10 1.21
N GLU A 63 -1.00 0.11 0.32
CA GLU A 63 -1.19 -0.07 -1.12
C GLU A 63 -1.61 -1.50 -1.49
N VAL A 64 -1.06 -2.52 -0.81
CA VAL A 64 -1.48 -3.92 -1.00
C VAL A 64 -2.91 -4.13 -0.50
N GLU A 65 -3.29 -3.56 0.65
CA GLU A 65 -4.64 -3.65 1.21
C GLU A 65 -5.68 -2.93 0.34
N ASP A 66 -5.38 -1.73 -0.15
CA ASP A 66 -6.24 -0.95 -1.03
C ASP A 66 -6.43 -1.70 -2.38
N LEU A 67 -5.37 -2.28 -2.94
CA LEU A 67 -5.45 -3.11 -4.15
C LEU A 67 -6.16 -4.46 -3.95
N LEU A 68 -6.15 -5.00 -2.73
CA LEU A 68 -6.92 -6.20 -2.37
C LEU A 68 -8.40 -5.89 -2.11
N SER A 69 -8.73 -4.64 -1.76
CA SER A 69 -10.08 -4.19 -1.43
C SER A 69 -10.87 -3.65 -2.64
N ASP A 70 -10.28 -3.67 -3.83
CA ASP A 70 -10.83 -3.10 -5.07
C ASP A 70 -11.77 -4.05 -5.84
N GLU A 71 -12.34 -5.06 -5.17
CA GLU A 71 -13.30 -5.99 -5.77
C GLU A 71 -14.76 -5.60 -5.42
N GLU A 72 -15.02 -5.15 -4.20
CA GLU A 72 -16.36 -4.70 -3.78
C GLU A 72 -16.71 -3.31 -4.31
N LEU A 73 -15.74 -2.40 -4.42
CA LEU A 73 -15.94 -1.06 -5.00
C LEU A 73 -16.25 -1.13 -6.50
N PHE A 74 -15.53 -1.98 -7.23
CA PHE A 74 -15.81 -2.24 -8.64
C PHE A 74 -17.18 -2.93 -8.82
N LYS A 75 -17.52 -3.89 -7.96
CA LYS A 75 -18.83 -4.55 -8.01
C LYS A 75 -19.99 -3.59 -7.70
N ALA A 76 -19.85 -2.71 -6.71
CA ALA A 76 -20.85 -1.70 -6.38
C ALA A 76 -21.03 -0.65 -7.50
N GLU A 77 -19.95 -0.21 -8.13
CA GLU A 77 -20.01 0.69 -9.29
C GLU A 77 -20.70 0.03 -10.50
N ILE A 78 -20.42 -1.26 -10.76
CA ILE A 78 -21.08 -2.01 -11.83
C ILE A 78 -22.57 -2.26 -11.51
N GLU A 79 -22.91 -2.66 -10.28
CA GLU A 79 -24.29 -2.83 -9.85
C GLU A 79 -25.08 -1.52 -9.93
N GLY A 80 -24.49 -0.40 -9.49
CA GLY A 80 -25.09 0.92 -9.64
C GLY A 80 -25.26 1.33 -11.12
N SER A 81 -24.27 1.04 -11.96
CA SER A 81 -24.36 1.32 -13.40
C SER A 81 -25.47 0.52 -14.10
N LEU A 82 -25.67 -0.75 -13.73
CA LEU A 82 -26.75 -1.60 -14.23
C LEU A 82 -28.13 -1.10 -13.81
N GLU A 83 -28.29 -0.66 -12.55
CA GLU A 83 -29.55 -0.07 -12.07
C GLU A 83 -29.92 1.21 -12.85
N TYR A 84 -28.93 2.06 -13.16
CA TYR A 84 -29.14 3.23 -14.01
C TYR A 84 -29.52 2.86 -15.45
N GLU A 85 -28.94 1.81 -16.01
CA GLU A 85 -29.28 1.34 -17.36
C GLU A 85 -30.73 0.83 -17.42
N GLU A 86 -31.18 0.07 -16.43
CA GLU A 86 -32.57 -0.38 -16.31
C GLU A 86 -33.55 0.80 -16.25
N ASN A 87 -33.26 1.80 -15.43
CA ASN A 87 -34.07 3.02 -15.32
C ASN A 87 -34.16 3.78 -16.65
N ILE A 88 -33.04 3.90 -17.38
CA ILE A 88 -33.02 4.53 -18.71
C ILE A 88 -33.92 3.76 -19.69
N ASN A 89 -33.85 2.43 -19.67
CA ASN A 89 -34.66 1.58 -20.55
C ASN A 89 -36.15 1.65 -20.20
N GLU A 90 -36.50 1.70 -18.92
CA GLU A 90 -37.88 1.90 -18.46
C GLU A 90 -38.43 3.24 -18.93
N VAL A 91 -37.66 4.33 -18.79
CA VAL A 91 -38.06 5.66 -19.25
C VAL A 91 -38.23 5.70 -20.77
N LYS A 92 -37.31 5.10 -21.54
CA LYS A 92 -37.46 4.98 -23.00
C LYS A 92 -38.74 4.25 -23.39
N TYR A 93 -39.06 3.16 -22.69
CA TYR A 93 -40.29 2.41 -22.94
C TYR A 93 -41.55 3.23 -22.63
N LYS A 94 -41.57 3.94 -21.48
CA LYS A 94 -42.66 4.85 -21.11
C LYS A 94 -42.86 5.95 -22.15
N ILE A 95 -41.79 6.52 -22.70
CA ILE A 95 -41.85 7.51 -23.78
C ILE A 95 -42.43 6.88 -25.06
N PHE A 96 -41.95 5.71 -25.46
CA PHE A 96 -42.45 5.01 -26.66
C PHE A 96 -43.95 4.74 -26.58
N LEU A 97 -44.47 4.33 -25.42
CA LEU A 97 -45.91 4.12 -25.19
C LEU A 97 -46.76 5.40 -25.30
N LYS A 98 -46.17 6.59 -25.18
CA LYS A 98 -46.88 7.88 -25.26
C LYS A 98 -46.83 8.51 -26.65
N VAL A 99 -45.87 8.09 -27.47
CA VAL A 99 -45.64 8.62 -28.84
C VAL A 99 -46.31 7.74 -29.92
N LYS A 100 -46.78 6.55 -29.54
CA LYS A 100 -47.75 5.76 -30.30
C LYS A 100 -49.18 6.17 -29.96
#